data_AF-A0A932HQ72-F1
#
_entry.id   AF-A0A932HQ72-F1
#
_cell.length_a   1.000
_cell.length_b   1.000
_cell.length_c   1.000
_cell.angle_alpha   90.00
_cell.angle_beta   90.00
_cell.angle_gamma   90.00
#
_symmetry.space_group_name_H-M   'P 1'
#
loop_
_entity.id
_entity.type
_entity.pdbx_description
1 polymer ?
#
loop_
_entity_poly.entity_id
_entity_poly.type
_entity_poly.pdbx_seq_one_letter_code
_entity_poly.pdbx_strand_id
1 'polypeptide(L)'
;MHSPESEHQVVRFSRLERVLHIVMIVSFISLALTGMTLKFSYTGWANVLSRMLGGYESAGYIHRIAAVFMFGIFFAHLYNVLIRKRKEAGSLRGLLLGPDTMLPTKQDLREFVASIKWFLNLGPRPEYGRWTYWEKFDYFAVFWGVFIIGSTGLMLWFPEFFTQFMPGWFINVATIIHSDEALLAVGFIFTVHFFNTHLRPEKFPMDLVIFTGRVPLEEFMEERPREYEALKKSGELENMMADPYPPIVLRTVKVFAWTALSLGFLLIVMIIYAMVFAYR
;
A
#
# COMPACT_ATOMS: atom_id res chain seq x y z
N MET A 1 23.75 -2.16 16.57
CA MET A 1 23.76 -3.38 17.39
C MET A 1 22.36 -3.96 17.36
N HIS A 2 22.12 -5.04 16.61
CA HIS A 2 20.85 -5.77 16.68
C HIS A 2 20.96 -6.73 17.86
N SER A 3 20.16 -6.51 18.90
CA SER A 3 19.98 -7.49 19.97
C SER A 3 19.45 -8.78 19.33
N PRO A 4 19.98 -9.96 19.69
CA PRO A 4 19.41 -11.21 19.24
C PRO A 4 18.00 -11.27 19.80
N GLU A 5 16.99 -11.16 18.95
CA GLU A 5 15.62 -11.61 19.24
C GLU A 5 15.03 -11.01 20.52
N SER A 6 14.16 -9.99 20.40
CA SER A 6 13.09 -9.91 21.39
C SER A 6 12.36 -11.26 21.27
N GLU A 7 12.59 -12.20 22.19
CA GLU A 7 12.03 -13.57 22.15
C GLU A 7 10.50 -13.53 21.96
N HIS A 8 9.91 -12.40 22.32
CA HIS A 8 8.51 -12.11 22.23
C HIS A 8 8.21 -11.08 21.12
N GLN A 9 7.43 -11.51 20.13
CA GLN A 9 6.85 -10.65 19.09
C GLN A 9 5.37 -10.44 19.35
N VAL A 10 4.82 -9.35 18.82
CA VAL A 10 3.38 -9.04 18.85
C VAL A 10 2.80 -9.27 17.45
N VAL A 11 1.68 -9.99 17.36
CA VAL A 11 0.93 -10.18 16.12
C VAL A 11 0.16 -8.90 15.79
N ARG A 12 0.66 -8.12 14.84
CA ARG A 12 0.06 -6.85 14.39
C ARG A 12 -0.93 -7.03 13.24
N PHE A 13 -0.64 -7.94 12.30
CA PHE A 13 -1.49 -8.19 11.13
C PHE A 13 -1.96 -9.63 11.05
N SER A 14 -3.25 -9.80 10.79
CA SER A 14 -3.90 -11.08 10.59
C SER A 14 -3.44 -11.78 9.31
N ARG A 15 -3.70 -13.09 9.22
CA ARG A 15 -3.36 -13.88 8.01
C ARG A 15 -4.02 -13.31 6.75
N LEU A 16 -5.27 -12.86 6.85
CA LEU A 16 -6.03 -12.30 5.74
C LEU A 16 -5.40 -11.01 5.23
N GLU A 17 -5.06 -10.07 6.13
CA GLU A 17 -4.45 -8.78 5.76
C GLU A 17 -3.12 -8.99 5.01
N ARG A 18 -2.28 -9.91 5.48
CA ARG A 18 -0.99 -10.23 4.83
C ARG A 18 -1.19 -10.84 3.44
N VAL A 19 -2.16 -11.76 3.29
CA VAL A 19 -2.46 -12.38 1.99
C VAL A 19 -3.00 -11.35 1.02
N LEU A 20 -3.96 -10.51 1.44
CA LEU A 20 -4.50 -9.43 0.60
C LEU A 20 -3.38 -8.48 0.17
N HIS A 21 -2.45 -8.14 1.07
CA HIS A 21 -1.31 -7.28 0.74
C HIS A 21 -0.35 -7.93 -0.27
N ILE A 22 -0.01 -9.22 -0.13
CA ILE A 22 0.86 -9.91 -1.10
C ILE A 22 0.22 -9.93 -2.50
N VAL A 23 -1.08 -10.28 -2.58
CA VAL A 23 -1.79 -10.28 -3.86
C VAL A 23 -1.87 -8.85 -4.42
N MET A 24 -2.02 -7.84 -3.54
CA MET A 24 -2.03 -6.42 -3.94
C MET A 24 -0.69 -6.01 -4.54
N ILE A 25 0.43 -6.36 -3.92
CA ILE A 25 1.77 -6.07 -4.46
C ILE A 25 1.92 -6.67 -5.86
N VAL A 26 1.61 -7.96 -6.02
CA VAL A 26 1.77 -8.66 -7.31
C VAL A 26 0.86 -8.03 -8.37
N SER A 27 -0.39 -7.74 -8.03
CA SER A 27 -1.36 -7.14 -8.94
C SER A 27 -0.96 -5.71 -9.31
N PHE A 28 -0.55 -4.89 -8.34
CA PHE A 28 -0.14 -3.51 -8.54
C PHE A 28 1.12 -3.42 -9.40
N ILE A 29 2.15 -4.21 -9.12
CA ILE A 29 3.38 -4.25 -9.95
C ILE A 29 3.02 -4.69 -11.38
N SER A 30 2.16 -5.70 -11.54
CA SER A 30 1.73 -6.15 -12.88
C SER A 30 0.98 -5.04 -13.63
N LEU A 31 0.05 -4.35 -12.98
CA LEU A 31 -0.68 -3.21 -13.53
C LEU A 31 0.26 -2.05 -13.90
N ALA A 32 1.21 -1.74 -13.02
CA ALA A 32 2.18 -0.67 -13.22
C ALA A 32 3.11 -0.98 -14.39
N LEU A 33 3.69 -2.18 -14.45
CA LEU A 33 4.59 -2.59 -15.53
C LEU A 33 3.87 -2.57 -16.88
N THR A 34 2.69 -3.19 -16.97
CA THR A 34 1.90 -3.22 -18.22
C THR A 34 1.36 -1.85 -18.62
N GLY A 35 0.87 -1.05 -17.67
CA GLY A 35 0.33 0.28 -17.93
C GLY A 35 1.40 1.30 -18.33
N MET A 36 2.53 1.32 -17.63
CA MET A 36 3.65 2.22 -17.96
C MET A 36 4.33 1.84 -19.28
N THR A 37 4.34 0.54 -19.63
CA THR A 37 4.75 0.08 -20.97
C THR A 37 3.90 0.70 -22.07
N LEU A 38 2.58 0.80 -21.87
CA LEU A 38 1.68 1.44 -22.84
C LEU A 38 1.84 2.96 -22.86
N LYS A 39 1.89 3.61 -21.68
CA LYS A 39 2.02 5.07 -21.54
C LYS A 39 3.31 5.60 -22.18
N PHE A 40 4.41 4.88 -22.02
CA PHE A 40 5.73 5.27 -22.51
C PHE A 40 6.18 4.45 -23.73
N SER A 41 5.24 3.94 -24.54
CA SER A 41 5.51 3.05 -25.68
C SER A 41 6.51 3.60 -26.72
N TYR A 42 6.68 4.92 -26.79
CA TYR A 42 7.65 5.59 -27.63
C TYR A 42 9.11 5.49 -27.12
N THR A 43 9.33 4.95 -25.92
CA THR A 43 10.67 4.80 -25.31
C THR A 43 11.27 3.41 -25.58
N GLY A 44 12.61 3.33 -25.63
CA GLY A 44 13.30 2.06 -25.86
C GLY A 44 13.03 1.01 -24.78
N TRP A 45 12.95 1.44 -23.51
CA TRP A 45 12.73 0.52 -22.40
C TRP A 45 11.32 -0.06 -22.38
N ALA A 46 10.30 0.72 -22.73
CA ALA A 46 8.93 0.22 -22.83
C ALA A 46 8.82 -0.82 -23.96
N ASN A 47 9.52 -0.59 -25.09
CA ASN A 47 9.57 -1.59 -26.15
C ASN A 47 10.26 -2.90 -25.72
N VAL A 48 11.32 -2.83 -24.93
CA VAL A 48 11.97 -4.02 -24.35
C VAL A 48 11.02 -4.74 -23.38
N LEU A 49 10.39 -4.01 -22.46
CA LEU A 49 9.46 -4.58 -21.48
C LEU A 49 8.25 -5.21 -22.17
N SER A 50 7.69 -4.56 -23.20
CA SER A 50 6.62 -5.11 -24.03
C SER A 50 7.02 -6.45 -24.64
N ARG A 51 8.23 -6.57 -25.22
CA ARG A 51 8.72 -7.84 -25.78
C ARG A 51 8.87 -8.92 -24.72
N MET A 52 9.37 -8.57 -23.52
CA MET A 52 9.47 -9.52 -22.40
C MET A 52 8.10 -10.02 -21.92
N LEU A 53 7.06 -9.19 -22.02
CA LEU A 53 5.68 -9.53 -21.68
C LEU A 53 4.95 -10.28 -22.80
N GLY A 54 5.60 -10.57 -23.94
CA GLY A 54 4.99 -11.23 -25.09
C GLY A 54 4.24 -10.29 -26.04
N GLY A 55 4.59 -9.00 -26.04
CA GLY A 55 4.01 -7.94 -26.87
C GLY A 55 2.93 -7.12 -26.16
N TYR A 56 2.52 -6.02 -26.80
CA TYR A 56 1.53 -5.08 -26.24
C TYR A 56 0.16 -5.73 -26.02
N GLU A 57 -0.23 -6.67 -26.88
CA GLU A 57 -1.48 -7.41 -26.72
C GLU A 57 -1.46 -8.28 -25.45
N SER A 58 -0.39 -9.07 -25.27
CA SER A 58 -0.16 -9.87 -24.07
C SER A 58 -0.11 -9.01 -22.81
N ALA A 59 0.57 -7.86 -22.87
CA ALA A 59 0.58 -6.88 -21.78
C ALA A 59 -0.85 -6.41 -21.42
N GLY A 60 -1.72 -6.19 -22.41
CA GLY A 60 -3.13 -5.86 -22.20
C GLY A 60 -3.94 -6.98 -21.54
N TYR A 61 -3.67 -8.26 -21.85
CA TYR A 61 -4.29 -9.39 -21.13
C TYR A 61 -3.80 -9.48 -19.68
N ILE A 62 -2.50 -9.37 -19.45
CA ILE A 62 -1.90 -9.39 -18.10
C ILE A 62 -2.46 -8.24 -17.26
N HIS A 63 -2.58 -7.04 -17.84
CA HIS A 63 -3.15 -5.87 -17.16
C HIS A 63 -4.58 -6.14 -16.68
N ARG A 64 -5.42 -6.69 -17.56
CA ARG A 64 -6.81 -7.02 -17.26
C ARG A 64 -6.96 -8.12 -16.20
N ILE A 65 -6.12 -9.16 -16.25
CA ILE A 65 -6.09 -10.20 -15.21
C ILE A 65 -5.69 -9.60 -13.86
N ALA A 66 -4.63 -8.79 -13.83
CA ALA A 66 -4.19 -8.11 -12.62
C ALA A 66 -5.26 -7.14 -12.08
N ALA A 67 -6.02 -6.47 -12.95
CA ALA A 67 -7.15 -5.63 -12.56
C ALA A 67 -8.26 -6.43 -11.89
N VAL A 68 -8.58 -7.63 -12.38
CA VAL A 68 -9.56 -8.53 -11.74
C VAL A 68 -9.13 -8.89 -10.32
N PHE A 69 -7.85 -9.25 -10.12
CA PHE A 69 -7.32 -9.50 -8.77
C PHE A 69 -7.39 -8.25 -7.89
N MET A 70 -7.04 -7.08 -8.42
CA MET A 70 -7.12 -5.81 -7.68
C MET A 70 -8.54 -5.48 -7.24
N PHE A 71 -9.55 -5.63 -8.12
CA PHE A 71 -10.95 -5.49 -7.74
C PHE A 71 -11.37 -6.52 -6.70
N GLY A 72 -10.96 -7.78 -6.88
CA GLY A 72 -11.22 -8.85 -5.91
C GLY A 72 -10.69 -8.52 -4.52
N ILE A 73 -9.46 -8.00 -4.43
CA ILE A 73 -8.85 -7.54 -3.17
C ILE A 73 -9.65 -6.38 -2.58
N PHE A 74 -10.02 -5.39 -3.40
CA PHE A 74 -10.77 -4.22 -2.94
C PHE A 74 -12.12 -4.63 -2.32
N PHE A 75 -12.87 -5.50 -2.99
CA PHE A 75 -14.14 -6.01 -2.46
C PHE A 75 -13.96 -6.94 -1.25
N ALA A 76 -12.94 -7.80 -1.25
CA ALA A 76 -12.62 -8.65 -0.11
C ALA A 76 -12.24 -7.82 1.13
N HIS A 77 -11.48 -6.73 0.94
CA HIS A 77 -11.14 -5.79 2.00
C HIS A 77 -12.36 -5.04 2.51
N LEU A 78 -13.22 -4.52 1.62
CA LEU A 78 -14.46 -3.86 2.01
C LEU A 78 -15.37 -4.80 2.82
N TYR A 79 -15.49 -6.06 2.37
CA TYR A 79 -16.22 -7.09 3.10
C TYR A 79 -15.60 -7.39 4.47
N ASN A 80 -14.28 -7.48 4.57
CA ASN A 80 -13.57 -7.66 5.84
C ASN A 80 -13.84 -6.50 6.81
N VAL A 81 -13.77 -5.25 6.34
CA VAL A 81 -14.11 -4.06 7.15
C VAL A 81 -15.56 -4.12 7.65
N LEU A 82 -16.50 -4.56 6.81
CA LEU A 82 -17.91 -4.74 7.20
C LEU A 82 -18.12 -5.87 8.22
N ILE A 83 -17.32 -6.94 8.18
CA ILE A 83 -17.35 -7.99 9.20
C ILE A 83 -16.76 -7.49 10.52
N ARG A 84 -15.59 -6.83 10.48
CA ARG A 84 -14.94 -6.28 11.68
C ARG A 84 -15.84 -5.26 12.39
N LYS A 85 -16.59 -4.45 11.63
CA LYS A 85 -17.67 -3.62 12.16
C LYS A 85 -18.65 -4.41 13.05
N ARG A 86 -19.08 -5.59 12.59
CA ARG A 86 -20.07 -6.41 13.31
C ARG A 86 -19.48 -7.12 14.54
N LYS A 87 -18.20 -7.49 14.50
CA LYS A 87 -17.54 -8.26 15.56
C LYS A 87 -16.85 -7.40 16.63
N GLU A 88 -16.19 -6.33 16.23
CA GLU A 88 -15.27 -5.55 17.07
C GLU A 88 -15.88 -4.19 17.45
N ALA A 89 -16.40 -3.45 16.47
CA ALA A 89 -16.85 -2.07 16.70
C ALA A 89 -18.28 -1.95 17.26
N GLY A 90 -19.08 -3.02 17.19
CA GLY A 90 -20.49 -3.09 17.58
C GLY A 90 -21.45 -2.20 16.78
N SER A 91 -20.97 -1.11 16.18
CA SER A 91 -21.73 -0.10 15.44
C SER A 91 -20.89 0.59 14.37
N LEU A 92 -21.54 1.23 13.39
CA LEU A 92 -20.84 2.12 12.43
C LEU A 92 -20.12 3.27 13.14
N ARG A 93 -20.71 3.79 14.21
CA ARG A 93 -20.14 4.89 14.97
C ARG A 93 -18.82 4.49 15.63
N GLY A 94 -18.74 3.27 16.16
CA GLY A 94 -17.50 2.71 16.72
C GLY A 94 -16.40 2.54 15.66
N LEU A 95 -16.75 2.10 14.45
CA LEU A 95 -15.76 1.94 13.36
C LEU A 95 -15.19 3.29 12.90
N LEU A 96 -16.05 4.31 12.78
CA LEU A 96 -15.69 5.61 12.20
C LEU A 96 -15.10 6.58 13.23
N LEU A 97 -15.53 6.50 14.49
CA LEU A 97 -15.14 7.44 15.56
C LEU A 97 -14.38 6.77 16.71
N GLY A 98 -14.19 5.46 16.67
CA GLY A 98 -13.44 4.72 17.67
C GLY A 98 -11.93 5.01 17.61
N PRO A 99 -11.18 4.54 18.62
CA PRO A 99 -9.73 4.77 18.72
C PRO A 99 -8.95 4.17 17.53
N ASP A 100 -9.48 3.10 16.93
CA ASP A 100 -8.87 2.38 15.80
C ASP A 100 -9.39 2.85 14.43
N THR A 101 -10.05 4.02 14.36
CA THR A 101 -10.58 4.56 13.11
C THR A 101 -9.46 4.80 12.10
N MET A 102 -9.71 4.37 10.86
CA MET A 102 -8.86 4.74 9.73
C MET A 102 -9.15 6.16 9.24
N LEU A 103 -10.31 6.75 9.58
CA LEU A 103 -10.64 8.11 9.14
C LEU A 103 -9.62 9.13 9.69
N PRO A 104 -9.22 10.11 8.88
CA PRO A 104 -8.47 11.26 9.37
C PRO A 104 -9.29 12.04 10.41
N THR A 105 -8.65 12.39 11.52
CA THR A 105 -9.25 13.09 12.66
C THR A 105 -8.40 14.31 13.04
N LYS A 106 -8.91 15.12 13.98
CA LYS A 106 -8.13 16.22 14.57
C LYS A 106 -6.87 15.73 15.30
N GLN A 107 -6.85 14.50 15.78
CA GLN A 107 -5.67 13.92 16.42
C GLN A 107 -4.55 13.73 15.41
N ASP A 108 -4.86 13.28 14.19
CA ASP A 108 -3.87 13.08 13.12
C ASP A 108 -3.17 14.40 12.75
N LEU A 109 -3.92 15.51 12.71
CA LEU A 109 -3.34 16.84 12.49
C LEU A 109 -2.43 17.28 13.66
N ARG A 110 -2.84 17.01 14.91
CA ARG A 110 -1.98 17.30 16.08
C ARG A 110 -0.69 16.51 16.02
N GLU A 111 -0.78 15.23 15.66
CA GLU A 111 0.37 14.34 15.52
C GLU A 111 1.28 14.79 14.40
N PHE A 112 0.74 15.18 13.24
CA PHE A 112 1.53 15.75 12.15
C PHE A 112 2.33 16.98 12.60
N VAL A 113 1.68 17.95 13.24
CA VAL A 113 2.35 19.15 13.76
C VAL A 113 3.38 18.80 14.83
N ALA A 114 3.07 17.83 15.70
CA ALA A 114 4.01 17.36 16.72
C ALA A 114 5.20 16.62 16.11
N SER A 115 5.02 15.85 15.03
CA SER A 115 6.12 15.23 14.27
C SER A 115 7.03 16.28 13.68
N ILE A 116 6.48 17.36 13.09
CA ILE A 116 7.29 18.47 12.56
C ILE A 116 8.12 19.09 13.69
N LYS A 117 7.50 19.38 14.85
CA LYS A 117 8.24 19.91 16.00
C LYS A 117 9.33 18.95 16.46
N TRP A 118 9.04 17.66 16.54
CA TRP A 118 10.00 16.64 16.92
C TRP A 118 11.19 16.58 15.94
N PHE A 119 10.94 16.57 14.63
CA PHE A 119 12.00 16.57 13.62
C PHE A 119 12.88 17.82 13.66
N LEU A 120 12.32 18.96 14.10
CA LEU A 120 13.06 20.20 14.32
C LEU A 120 13.68 20.31 15.72
N ASN A 121 13.65 19.24 16.53
CA ASN A 121 14.08 19.22 17.93
C ASN A 121 13.36 20.24 18.83
N LEU A 122 12.13 20.63 18.47
CA LEU A 122 11.27 21.58 19.19
C LEU A 122 10.22 20.90 20.08
N GLY A 123 10.28 19.57 20.23
CA GLY A 123 9.35 18.81 21.06
C GLY A 123 9.68 17.32 21.11
N PRO A 124 9.03 16.56 22.01
CA PRO A 124 9.22 15.12 22.09
C PRO A 124 8.57 14.41 20.88
N ARG A 125 8.99 13.17 20.63
CA ARG A 125 8.36 12.29 19.65
C ARG A 125 6.87 12.10 20.00
N PRO A 126 5.93 12.23 19.05
CA PRO A 126 4.51 12.01 19.34
C PRO A 126 4.24 10.57 19.78
N GLU A 127 3.35 10.42 20.77
CA GLU A 127 2.85 9.12 21.17
C GLU A 127 1.82 8.63 20.14
N TYR A 128 2.27 7.91 19.11
CA TYR A 128 1.38 7.42 18.07
C TYR A 128 0.45 6.30 18.59
N GLY A 129 -0.75 6.24 18.01
CA GLY A 129 -1.71 5.16 18.23
C GLY A 129 -1.51 4.03 17.23
N ARG A 130 -2.52 3.14 17.14
CA ARG A 130 -2.52 1.98 16.24
C ARG A 130 -2.16 2.32 14.80
N TRP A 131 -2.73 3.41 14.31
CA TRP A 131 -2.49 3.96 12.98
C TRP A 131 -1.89 5.36 13.10
N THR A 132 -0.78 5.59 12.42
CA THR A 132 -0.22 6.94 12.28
C THR A 132 -0.95 7.73 11.20
N TYR A 133 -0.84 9.06 11.23
CA TYR A 133 -1.47 9.91 10.23
C TYR A 133 -1.02 9.58 8.79
N TRP A 134 0.25 9.19 8.59
CA TRP A 134 0.76 8.81 7.28
C TRP A 134 0.29 7.42 6.85
N GLU A 135 0.12 6.45 7.75
CA GLU A 135 -0.48 5.15 7.42
C GLU A 135 -1.93 5.31 6.96
N LYS A 136 -2.69 6.21 7.60
CA LYS A 136 -4.06 6.56 7.16
C LYS A 136 -4.05 7.26 5.81
N PHE A 137 -3.10 8.17 5.60
CA PHE A 137 -2.94 8.85 4.32
C PHE A 137 -2.63 7.86 3.20
N ASP A 138 -1.66 6.96 3.39
CA ASP A 138 -1.32 5.88 2.46
C ASP A 138 -2.55 5.00 2.15
N TYR A 139 -3.32 4.63 3.19
CA TYR A 139 -4.55 3.84 3.04
C TYR A 139 -5.57 4.55 2.14
N PHE A 140 -5.83 5.84 2.38
CA PHE A 140 -6.80 6.61 1.59
C PHE A 140 -6.31 6.94 0.19
N ALA A 141 -5.01 7.18 0.00
CA ALA A 141 -4.41 7.38 -1.31
C ALA A 141 -4.65 6.16 -2.21
N VAL A 142 -4.42 4.95 -1.69
CA VAL A 142 -4.70 3.71 -2.44
C VAL A 142 -6.20 3.50 -2.64
N PHE A 143 -7.01 3.69 -1.60
CA PHE A 143 -8.45 3.47 -1.68
C PHE A 143 -9.10 4.37 -2.75
N TRP A 144 -8.69 5.64 -2.80
CA TRP A 144 -9.11 6.61 -3.81
C TRP A 144 -8.57 6.27 -5.20
N GLY A 145 -7.28 5.93 -5.30
CA GLY A 145 -6.65 5.56 -6.56
C GLY A 145 -7.32 4.35 -7.22
N VAL A 146 -7.65 3.31 -6.44
CA VAL A 146 -8.39 2.13 -6.95
C VAL A 146 -9.78 2.53 -7.45
N PHE A 147 -10.47 3.46 -6.79
CA PHE A 147 -11.77 3.94 -7.26
C PHE A 147 -11.67 4.69 -8.59
N ILE A 148 -10.75 5.64 -8.74
CA ILE A 148 -10.59 6.43 -9.97
C ILE A 148 -10.03 5.57 -11.11
N ILE A 149 -8.88 4.93 -10.91
CA ILE A 149 -8.25 4.09 -11.94
C ILE A 149 -9.15 2.91 -12.28
N GLY A 150 -9.79 2.30 -11.29
CA GLY A 150 -10.71 1.18 -11.51
C GLY A 150 -11.94 1.58 -12.32
N SER A 151 -12.63 2.66 -11.95
CA SER A 151 -13.83 3.10 -12.68
C SER A 151 -13.51 3.55 -14.11
N THR A 152 -12.44 4.31 -14.31
CA THR A 152 -11.98 4.70 -15.65
C THR A 152 -11.48 3.49 -16.45
N GLY A 153 -10.80 2.53 -15.82
CA GLY A 153 -10.33 1.31 -16.46
C GLY A 153 -11.48 0.41 -16.92
N LEU A 154 -12.55 0.29 -16.13
CA LEU A 154 -13.77 -0.40 -16.56
C LEU A 154 -14.44 0.29 -17.75
N MET A 155 -14.42 1.62 -17.78
CA MET A 155 -14.93 2.39 -18.92
C MET A 155 -14.11 2.14 -20.19
N LEU A 156 -12.78 2.05 -20.07
CA LEU A 156 -11.88 1.72 -21.18
C LEU A 156 -11.96 0.25 -21.61
N TRP A 157 -12.30 -0.66 -20.68
CA TRP A 157 -12.45 -2.08 -20.97
C TRP A 157 -13.80 -2.36 -21.65
N PHE A 158 -14.88 -1.68 -21.26
CA PHE A 158 -16.23 -1.89 -21.80
C PHE A 158 -16.81 -0.63 -22.45
N PRO A 159 -16.12 0.00 -23.42
CA PRO A 159 -16.51 1.33 -23.94
C PRO A 159 -17.90 1.32 -24.59
N GLU A 160 -18.28 0.24 -25.28
CA GLU A 160 -19.60 0.10 -25.91
C GLU A 160 -20.74 0.10 -24.88
N PHE A 161 -20.55 -0.53 -23.72
CA PHE A 161 -21.55 -0.52 -22.65
C PHE A 161 -21.72 0.89 -22.08
N PHE A 162 -20.62 1.58 -21.77
CA PHE A 162 -20.67 2.92 -21.18
C PHE A 162 -21.24 3.95 -22.15
N THR A 163 -20.90 3.88 -23.44
CA THR A 163 -21.38 4.81 -24.46
C THR A 163 -22.89 4.68 -24.79
N GLN A 164 -23.58 3.66 -24.27
CA GLN A 164 -25.04 3.60 -24.32
C GLN A 164 -25.73 4.68 -23.47
N PHE A 165 -25.06 5.15 -22.41
CA PHE A 165 -25.62 6.13 -21.47
C PHE A 165 -24.75 7.38 -21.29
N MET A 166 -23.60 7.46 -21.95
CA MET A 166 -22.74 8.65 -21.91
C MET A 166 -22.13 8.99 -23.27
N PRO A 167 -21.84 10.27 -23.55
CA PRO A 167 -21.19 10.69 -24.79
C PRO A 167 -19.82 10.04 -25.01
N GLY A 168 -19.47 9.72 -26.25
CA GLY A 168 -18.20 9.06 -26.60
C GLY A 168 -16.94 9.84 -26.16
N TRP A 169 -17.00 11.17 -26.03
CA TRP A 169 -15.86 11.96 -25.55
C TRP A 169 -15.46 11.61 -24.11
N PHE A 170 -16.35 11.03 -23.31
CA PHE A 170 -16.00 10.56 -21.96
C PHE A 170 -14.96 9.45 -21.96
N ILE A 171 -14.86 8.65 -23.04
CA ILE A 171 -13.82 7.63 -23.17
C ILE A 171 -12.42 8.28 -23.26
N ASN A 172 -12.32 9.43 -23.94
CA ASN A 172 -11.07 10.19 -24.01
C ASN A 172 -10.70 10.76 -22.63
N VAL A 173 -11.69 11.28 -21.89
CA VAL A 173 -11.47 11.76 -20.52
C VAL A 173 -11.07 10.62 -19.59
N ALA A 174 -11.72 9.47 -19.66
CA ALA A 174 -11.33 8.28 -18.92
C ALA A 174 -9.91 7.85 -19.26
N THR A 175 -9.49 7.95 -20.52
CA THR A 175 -8.12 7.62 -20.94
C THR A 175 -7.09 8.53 -20.27
N ILE A 176 -7.34 9.85 -20.26
CA ILE A 176 -6.46 10.83 -19.60
C ILE A 176 -6.40 10.56 -18.10
N ILE A 177 -7.56 10.48 -17.44
CA ILE A 177 -7.64 10.27 -15.99
C ILE A 177 -6.98 8.94 -15.61
N HIS A 178 -7.28 7.85 -16.31
CA HIS A 178 -6.71 6.54 -16.02
C HIS A 178 -5.18 6.57 -16.15
N SER A 179 -4.66 7.18 -17.23
CA SER A 179 -3.24 7.25 -17.51
C SER A 179 -2.48 8.12 -16.50
N ASP A 180 -3.03 9.27 -16.12
CA ASP A 180 -2.37 10.20 -15.21
C ASP A 180 -2.51 9.78 -13.75
N GLU A 181 -3.67 9.26 -13.34
CA GLU A 181 -3.85 8.71 -12.01
C GLU A 181 -2.99 7.44 -11.83
N ALA A 182 -2.82 6.60 -12.86
CA ALA A 182 -1.88 5.48 -12.80
C ALA A 182 -0.43 5.94 -12.61
N LEU A 183 -0.02 7.01 -13.28
CA LEU A 183 1.32 7.59 -13.07
C LEU A 183 1.47 8.12 -11.63
N LEU A 184 0.45 8.84 -11.12
CA LEU A 184 0.41 9.34 -9.76
C LEU A 184 0.47 8.20 -8.74
N ALA A 185 -0.32 7.14 -8.94
CA ALA A 185 -0.35 5.97 -8.06
C ALA A 185 1.01 5.25 -8.02
N VAL A 186 1.65 5.03 -9.17
CA VAL A 186 2.99 4.44 -9.24
C VAL A 186 4.02 5.33 -8.56
N GLY A 187 3.97 6.64 -8.82
CA GLY A 187 4.82 7.63 -8.15
C GLY A 187 4.65 7.58 -6.64
N PHE A 188 3.41 7.67 -6.15
CA PHE A 188 3.08 7.63 -4.73
C PHE A 188 3.56 6.34 -4.05
N ILE A 189 3.27 5.17 -4.63
CA ILE A 189 3.62 3.89 -4.02
C ILE A 189 5.14 3.69 -3.96
N PHE A 190 5.86 3.94 -5.04
CA PHE A 190 7.30 3.67 -5.09
C PHE A 190 8.16 4.78 -4.50
N THR A 191 7.59 5.95 -4.19
CA THR A 191 8.30 7.02 -3.48
C THR A 191 7.83 7.15 -2.04
N VAL A 192 6.59 7.59 -1.81
CA VAL A 192 6.07 7.92 -0.48
C VAL A 192 5.85 6.67 0.35
N HIS A 193 5.10 5.69 -0.17
CA HIS A 193 4.78 4.48 0.60
C HIS A 193 6.05 3.68 0.91
N PHE A 194 6.87 3.38 -0.10
CA PHE A 194 8.14 2.67 0.10
C PHE A 194 9.11 3.43 1.02
N PHE A 195 9.13 4.76 0.99
CA PHE A 195 9.92 5.52 1.94
C PHE A 195 9.40 5.35 3.37
N ASN A 196 8.09 5.54 3.56
CA ASN A 196 7.44 5.42 4.84
C ASN A 196 7.55 4.01 5.44
N THR A 197 7.67 2.96 4.63
CA THR A 197 7.71 1.59 5.13
C THR A 197 9.13 1.00 5.18
N HIS A 198 10.00 1.30 4.21
CA HIS A 198 11.28 0.61 4.08
C HIS A 198 12.52 1.51 4.25
N LEU A 199 12.40 2.82 3.99
CA LEU A 199 13.57 3.71 3.96
C LEU A 199 13.68 4.63 5.18
N ARG A 200 12.72 4.60 6.10
CA ARG A 200 12.88 5.28 7.40
C ARG A 200 14.08 4.68 8.16
N PRO A 201 14.89 5.50 8.86
CA PRO A 201 16.09 5.03 9.56
C PRO A 201 15.85 3.82 10.48
N GLU A 202 14.69 3.75 11.12
CA GLU A 202 14.33 2.70 12.08
C GLU A 202 13.96 1.38 11.39
N LYS A 203 13.57 1.42 10.12
CA LYS A 203 13.14 0.26 9.33
C LYS A 203 14.13 -0.13 8.24
N PHE A 204 15.10 0.72 7.97
CA PHE A 204 16.09 0.47 6.94
C PHE A 204 16.86 -0.84 7.24
N PRO A 205 17.06 -1.71 6.24
CA PRO A 205 16.74 -1.52 4.82
C PRO A 205 15.33 -1.98 4.40
N MET A 206 14.55 -2.59 5.30
CA MET A 206 13.23 -3.15 4.98
C MET A 206 12.41 -3.52 6.22
N ASP A 207 11.20 -2.96 6.33
CA ASP A 207 10.16 -3.48 7.23
C ASP A 207 9.52 -4.77 6.68
N LEU A 208 9.49 -5.82 7.50
CA LEU A 208 8.89 -7.12 7.17
C LEU A 208 7.52 -7.37 7.83
N VAL A 209 7.04 -6.45 8.66
CA VAL A 209 5.89 -6.64 9.54
C VAL A 209 4.62 -6.96 8.75
N ILE A 210 4.42 -6.39 7.55
CA ILE A 210 3.24 -6.73 6.73
C ILE A 210 3.30 -8.13 6.11
N PHE A 211 4.49 -8.72 6.00
CA PHE A 211 4.66 -10.07 5.46
C PHE A 211 4.62 -11.13 6.56
N THR A 212 5.29 -10.87 7.68
CA THR A 212 5.30 -11.77 8.84
C THR A 212 4.05 -11.60 9.70
N GLY A 213 3.43 -10.42 9.71
CA GLY A 213 2.38 -10.03 10.64
C GLY A 213 2.86 -9.80 12.06
N ARG A 214 4.17 -9.84 12.30
CA ARG A 214 4.77 -9.82 13.63
C ARG A 214 5.80 -8.70 13.74
N VAL A 215 5.79 -8.03 14.89
CA VAL A 215 6.71 -6.94 15.24
C VAL A 215 7.40 -7.28 16.57
N PRO A 216 8.71 -7.01 16.73
CA PRO A 216 9.38 -7.09 18.04
C PRO A 216 8.63 -6.30 19.11
N LEU A 217 8.52 -6.83 20.34
CA LEU A 217 7.76 -6.16 21.41
C LEU A 217 8.32 -4.76 21.70
N GLU A 218 9.63 -4.62 21.78
CA GLU A 218 10.33 -3.35 22.04
C GLU A 218 10.01 -2.32 20.94
N GLU A 219 10.07 -2.75 19.67
CA GLU A 219 9.72 -1.91 18.53
C GLU A 219 8.24 -1.50 18.56
N PHE A 220 7.34 -2.41 18.96
CA PHE A 220 5.92 -2.09 19.10
C PHE A 220 5.67 -1.05 20.21
N MET A 221 6.39 -1.14 21.34
CA MET A 221 6.31 -0.15 22.42
C MET A 221 6.77 1.24 21.96
N GLU A 222 7.85 1.31 21.19
CA GLU A 222 8.40 2.59 20.70
C GLU A 222 7.56 3.19 19.56
N GLU A 223 7.09 2.37 18.62
CA GLU A 223 6.34 2.84 17.46
C GLU A 223 4.87 3.10 17.76
N ARG A 224 4.26 2.31 18.65
CA ARG A 224 2.81 2.31 18.93
C ARG A 224 2.53 2.43 20.43
N PRO A 225 3.09 3.44 21.14
CA PRO A 225 3.01 3.53 22.60
C PRO A 225 1.58 3.58 23.12
N ARG A 226 0.66 4.30 22.44
CA ARG A 226 -0.75 4.37 22.88
C ARG A 226 -1.49 3.05 22.67
N GLU A 227 -1.17 2.29 21.63
CA GLU A 227 -1.76 0.97 21.40
C GLU A 227 -1.23 -0.04 22.42
N TYR A 228 0.09 -0.03 22.66
CA TYR A 228 0.73 -0.86 23.67
C TYR A 228 0.13 -0.65 25.06
N GLU A 229 0.02 0.60 25.54
CA GLU A 229 -0.54 0.89 26.86
C GLU A 229 -2.02 0.48 26.97
N ALA A 230 -2.80 0.65 25.90
CA ALA A 230 -4.19 0.20 25.87
C ALA A 230 -4.32 -1.34 25.95
N LEU A 231 -3.49 -2.08 25.21
CA LEU A 231 -3.46 -3.54 25.22
C LEU A 231 -2.95 -4.10 26.56
N LYS A 232 -1.94 -3.46 27.14
CA LYS A 232 -1.42 -3.81 28.47
C LYS A 232 -2.48 -3.60 29.55
N LYS A 233 -3.21 -2.48 29.52
CA LYS A 233 -4.26 -2.17 30.50
C LYS A 233 -5.47 -3.10 30.39
N SER A 234 -5.81 -3.53 29.20
CA SER A 234 -6.92 -4.46 28.95
C SER A 234 -6.57 -5.93 29.21
N GLY A 235 -5.28 -6.27 29.32
CA GLY A 235 -4.80 -7.65 29.42
C GLY A 235 -4.80 -8.39 28.08
N GLU A 236 -5.12 -7.73 26.97
CA GLU A 236 -5.16 -8.35 25.64
C GLU A 236 -3.77 -8.55 25.03
N LEU A 237 -2.74 -7.86 25.54
CA LEU A 237 -1.38 -7.96 25.02
C LEU A 237 -0.86 -9.40 25.02
N GLU A 238 -1.12 -10.16 26.10
CA GLU A 238 -0.68 -11.57 26.22
C GLU A 238 -1.25 -12.45 25.10
N ASN A 239 -2.48 -12.18 24.66
CA ASN A 239 -3.13 -12.95 23.58
C ASN A 239 -2.55 -12.64 22.20
N MET A 240 -1.81 -11.54 22.06
CA MET A 240 -1.17 -11.12 20.81
C MET A 240 0.30 -11.56 20.73
N MET A 241 0.85 -12.18 21.78
CA MET A 241 2.23 -12.62 21.80
C MET A 241 2.44 -13.82 20.89
N ALA A 242 3.56 -13.83 20.18
CA ALA A 242 3.97 -14.94 19.33
C ALA A 242 5.50 -15.05 19.24
N ASP A 243 5.97 -16.27 19.02
CA ASP A 243 7.39 -16.53 18.76
C ASP A 243 7.82 -15.95 17.40
N PRO A 244 9.12 -15.70 17.18
CA PRO A 244 9.63 -15.34 15.86
C PRO A 244 9.39 -16.45 14.82
N TYR A 245 9.34 -16.06 13.54
CA TYR A 245 9.32 -17.05 12.46
C TYR A 245 10.69 -17.71 12.28
N PRO A 246 10.74 -18.98 11.84
CA PRO A 246 12.01 -19.63 11.51
C PRO A 246 12.83 -18.85 10.48
N PRO A 247 14.17 -18.87 10.54
CA PRO A 247 15.04 -18.10 9.65
C PRO A 247 14.80 -18.34 8.15
N ILE A 248 14.33 -19.54 7.77
CA ILE A 248 14.02 -19.85 6.37
C ILE A 248 12.84 -19.03 5.84
N VAL A 249 11.80 -18.85 6.65
CA VAL A 249 10.61 -18.05 6.28
C VAL A 249 11.02 -16.59 6.10
N LEU A 250 11.82 -16.07 7.02
CA LEU A 250 12.31 -14.69 6.95
C LEU A 250 13.17 -14.46 5.71
N ARG A 251 14.03 -15.42 5.33
CA ARG A 251 14.81 -15.33 4.09
C ARG A 251 13.93 -15.31 2.85
N THR A 252 12.93 -16.20 2.76
CA THR A 252 11.99 -16.23 1.62
C THR A 252 11.23 -14.91 1.48
N VAL A 253 10.71 -14.39 2.60
CA VAL A 253 10.01 -13.11 2.63
C VAL A 253 10.93 -11.97 2.18
N LYS A 254 12.17 -11.92 2.68
CA LYS A 254 13.16 -10.91 2.27
C LYS A 254 13.43 -10.97 0.77
N VAL A 255 13.61 -12.16 0.19
CA VAL A 255 13.83 -12.30 -1.26
C VAL A 255 12.64 -11.72 -2.03
N PHE A 256 11.41 -12.11 -1.69
CA PHE A 256 10.21 -11.58 -2.33
C PHE A 256 10.11 -10.05 -2.22
N ALA A 257 10.28 -9.52 -1.01
CA ALA A 257 10.15 -8.09 -0.75
C ALA A 257 11.26 -7.27 -1.45
N TRP A 258 12.50 -7.77 -1.49
CA TRP A 258 13.58 -7.13 -2.24
C TRP A 258 13.33 -7.14 -3.74
N THR A 259 12.80 -8.24 -4.29
CA THR A 259 12.39 -8.27 -5.71
C THR A 259 11.32 -7.22 -6.00
N ALA A 260 10.26 -7.15 -5.19
CA ALA A 260 9.20 -6.16 -5.37
C ALA A 260 9.71 -4.71 -5.25
N LEU A 261 10.54 -4.43 -4.22
CA LEU A 261 11.14 -3.12 -4.00
C LEU A 261 12.05 -2.71 -5.16
N SER A 262 12.87 -3.64 -5.66
CA SER A 262 13.80 -3.39 -6.77
C SER A 262 13.06 -3.13 -8.08
N LEU A 263 12.00 -3.90 -8.37
CA LEU A 263 11.14 -3.67 -9.53
C LEU A 263 10.46 -2.30 -9.47
N GLY A 264 9.93 -1.93 -8.31
CA GLY A 264 9.31 -0.62 -8.11
C GLY A 264 10.31 0.53 -8.27
N PHE A 265 11.49 0.42 -7.66
CA PHE A 265 12.56 1.41 -7.77
C PHE A 265 13.09 1.54 -9.21
N LEU A 266 13.27 0.41 -9.90
CA LEU A 266 13.66 0.43 -11.30
C LEU A 266 12.58 1.13 -12.15
N LEU A 267 11.30 0.81 -11.94
CA LEU A 267 10.22 1.42 -12.70
C LEU A 267 10.17 2.94 -12.50
N ILE A 268 10.31 3.44 -11.27
CA ILE A 268 10.30 4.89 -11.02
C ILE A 268 11.49 5.58 -11.69
N VAL A 269 12.68 4.97 -11.71
CA VAL A 269 13.85 5.50 -12.44
C VAL A 269 13.56 5.59 -13.94
N MET A 270 12.95 4.56 -14.52
CA MET A 270 12.60 4.55 -15.95
C MET A 270 11.52 5.57 -16.29
N ILE A 271 10.55 5.79 -15.40
CA ILE A 271 9.53 6.84 -15.53
C ILE A 271 10.18 8.22 -15.51
N ILE A 272 11.04 8.50 -14.52
CA ILE A 272 11.75 9.78 -14.42
C ILE A 272 12.58 10.02 -15.68
N TYR A 273 13.32 9.00 -16.13
CA TYR A 273 14.07 9.08 -17.39
C TYR A 273 13.17 9.43 -18.58
N ALA A 274 12.03 8.74 -18.71
CA ALA A 274 11.09 9.00 -19.80
C ALA A 274 10.53 10.42 -19.74
N MET A 275 10.14 10.90 -18.56
CA MET A 275 9.57 12.23 -18.35
C MET A 275 10.58 13.36 -18.63
N VAL A 276 11.86 13.17 -18.29
CA VAL A 276 12.88 14.22 -18.43
C VAL A 276 13.51 14.24 -19.82
N PHE A 277 13.77 13.07 -20.41
CA PHE A 277 14.59 12.96 -21.61
C PHE A 277 13.84 12.52 -22.87
N ALA A 278 12.69 11.85 -22.73
CA ALA A 278 11.96 11.28 -23.86
C ALA A 278 10.60 11.96 -24.11
N TYR A 279 9.98 12.55 -23.09
CA TYR A 279 8.72 13.28 -23.20
C TYR A 279 8.98 14.58 -23.99
N ARG A 280 8.34 14.72 -25.15
CA ARG A 280 8.41 15.90 -26.03
C ARG A 280 7.00 16.36 -26.35
#